data_AF-A0A929J3V3-F1
#
_entry.id   AF-A0A929J3V3-F1
#
_cell.length_a   1.000
_cell.length_b   1.000
_cell.length_c   1.000
_cell.angle_alpha   90.00
_cell.angle_beta   90.00
_cell.angle_gamma   90.00
#
_symmetry.space_group_name_H-M   'P 1'
#
loop_
_entity.id
_entity.type
_entity.pdbx_description
1 polymer ?
#
loop_
_entity_poly.entity_id
_entity_poly.type
_entity_poly.pdbx_seq_one_letter_code
_entity_poly.pdbx_strand_id
1 'polypeptide(L)'
;ESCAVNTVNLIATALLAAPNQTMDEGELKRTLTFYSEIIKHLNYSDHITITDKDATQQVHYAEELGLVHRRKHEMGDFIYLDNAHAILLTYYRNNILHLLVMPSLIACCFNNAISINRENIIHYLKIIYPFLKNEFFLPWSTDDIEGKIDDILNCLLTTGLISSQQDTVIYHRPQISTEQHAKLSTLAKVISPVLELYYMIFALLAEHGSDTLSRERLEELCHLMAQRLSLMYELNSPDFFDKKLIANFINSLINLGYVKINASENLELSVKALEEGRYARRLLDKNMQYNILQMLRTTTTH
;
A
#
# COMPACT_ATOMS: atom_id res chain seq x y z
N GLU A 1 -12.45 7.04 16.30
CA GLU A 1 -11.74 5.74 16.44
C GLU A 1 -10.56 5.97 17.37
N SER A 2 -10.28 5.07 18.31
CA SER A 2 -9.15 5.18 19.24
C SER A 2 -8.03 4.24 18.80
N CYS A 3 -6.80 4.75 18.68
CA CYS A 3 -5.67 3.95 18.24
C CYS A 3 -4.40 4.34 19.00
N ALA A 4 -3.63 3.35 19.44
CA ALA A 4 -2.33 3.56 20.07
C ALA A 4 -1.21 3.22 19.08
N VAL A 5 -0.54 4.24 18.57
CA VAL A 5 0.62 4.14 17.69
C VAL A 5 1.88 3.97 18.55
N ASN A 6 2.26 2.73 18.81
CA ASN A 6 3.46 2.40 19.56
C ASN A 6 4.68 2.18 18.67
N THR A 7 5.85 2.00 19.30
CA THR A 7 7.13 1.77 18.63
C THR A 7 7.10 0.57 17.68
N VAL A 8 6.52 -0.55 18.09
CA VAL A 8 6.48 -1.77 17.28
C VAL A 8 5.62 -1.56 16.04
N ASN A 9 4.52 -0.81 16.14
CA ASN A 9 3.70 -0.47 14.98
C ASN A 9 4.49 0.30 13.91
N LEU A 10 5.25 1.32 14.33
CA LEU A 10 6.03 2.16 13.41
C LEU A 10 7.20 1.39 12.78
N ILE A 11 7.93 0.61 13.59
CA ILE A 11 9.02 -0.27 13.12
C ILE A 11 8.49 -1.29 12.11
N ALA A 12 7.40 -1.97 12.45
CA ALA A 12 6.76 -2.93 11.55
C ALA A 12 6.33 -2.28 10.23
N THR A 13 5.72 -1.10 10.30
CA THR A 13 5.27 -0.36 9.11
C THR A 13 6.44 0.04 8.21
N ALA A 14 7.52 0.55 8.78
CA ALA A 14 8.70 0.96 8.03
C ALA A 14 9.41 -0.24 7.38
N LEU A 15 9.73 -1.27 8.16
CA LEU A 15 10.52 -2.39 7.66
C LEU A 15 9.72 -3.32 6.75
N LEU A 16 8.43 -3.59 7.00
CA LEU A 16 7.62 -4.39 6.07
C LEU A 16 7.42 -3.71 4.71
N ALA A 17 7.48 -2.38 4.66
CA ALA A 17 7.44 -1.62 3.42
C ALA A 17 8.83 -1.50 2.75
N ALA A 18 9.91 -1.88 3.45
CA ALA A 18 11.28 -1.79 2.95
C ALA A 18 11.62 -2.96 2.01
N PRO A 19 12.46 -2.74 0.98
CA PRO A 19 13.06 -3.84 0.22
C PRO A 19 13.79 -4.80 1.16
N ASN A 20 13.55 -6.11 0.99
CA ASN A 20 14.14 -7.18 1.81
C ASN A 20 13.94 -6.98 3.32
N GLN A 21 12.89 -6.24 3.70
CA GLN A 21 12.58 -5.90 5.08
C GLN A 21 13.77 -5.33 5.87
N THR A 22 14.60 -4.55 5.18
CA THR A 22 15.88 -4.04 5.68
C THR A 22 16.03 -2.55 5.36
N MET A 23 16.56 -1.78 6.29
CA MET A 23 16.88 -0.36 6.10
C MET A 23 18.24 -0.02 6.73
N ASP A 24 18.92 0.98 6.18
CA ASP A 24 19.99 1.69 6.91
C ASP A 24 19.40 2.30 8.18
N GLU A 25 20.13 2.27 9.30
CA GLU A 25 19.64 2.79 10.58
C GLU A 25 19.27 4.28 10.49
N GLY A 26 20.04 5.08 9.77
CA GLY A 26 19.76 6.50 9.55
C GLY A 26 18.48 6.70 8.75
N GLU A 27 18.28 5.93 7.68
CA GLU A 27 17.04 5.91 6.89
C GLU A 27 15.83 5.48 7.72
N LEU A 28 15.97 4.42 8.52
CA LEU A 28 14.91 3.95 9.41
C LEU A 28 14.52 5.05 10.41
N LYS A 29 15.49 5.71 11.05
CA LYS A 29 15.23 6.79 12.00
C LYS A 29 14.48 7.96 11.37
N ARG A 30 14.87 8.36 10.15
CA ARG A 30 14.17 9.40 9.37
C ARG A 30 12.73 8.96 9.04
N THR A 31 12.53 7.70 8.68
CA THR A 31 11.21 7.13 8.37
C THR A 31 10.29 7.08 9.60
N LEU A 32 10.78 6.64 10.76
CA LEU A 32 10.01 6.59 12.01
C LEU A 32 9.57 7.99 12.47
N THR A 33 10.50 8.95 12.38
CA THR A 33 10.23 10.35 12.69
C THR A 33 9.15 10.88 11.75
N PHE A 34 9.33 10.64 10.44
CA PHE A 34 8.37 11.06 9.42
C PHE A 34 6.97 10.47 9.63
N TYR A 35 6.85 9.16 9.87
CA TYR A 35 5.54 8.53 10.13
C TYR A 35 4.88 9.09 11.38
N SER A 36 5.65 9.33 12.45
CA SER A 36 5.12 9.96 13.66
C SER A 36 4.60 11.38 13.37
N GLU A 37 5.36 12.17 12.61
CA GLU A 37 4.98 13.53 12.22
C GLU A 37 3.74 13.55 11.33
N ILE A 38 3.69 12.75 10.27
CA ILE A 38 2.55 12.78 9.34
C ILE A 38 1.27 12.31 10.01
N ILE A 39 1.31 11.28 10.86
CA ILE A 39 0.14 10.83 11.63
C ILE A 39 -0.37 11.95 12.55
N LYS A 40 0.54 12.70 13.20
CA LYS A 40 0.17 13.88 14.01
C LYS A 40 -0.50 14.96 13.16
N HIS A 41 0.08 15.31 12.02
CA HIS A 41 -0.43 16.39 11.16
C HIS A 41 -1.78 16.07 10.51
N LEU A 42 -2.01 14.79 10.16
CA LEU A 42 -3.28 14.35 9.56
C LEU A 42 -4.47 14.44 10.53
N ASN A 43 -4.18 14.50 11.84
CA ASN A 43 -5.14 14.64 12.94
C ASN A 43 -6.41 13.78 12.73
N TYR A 44 -6.22 12.47 12.58
CA TYR A 44 -7.30 11.56 12.20
C TYR A 44 -8.40 11.47 13.27
N SER A 45 -8.05 11.52 14.55
CA SER A 45 -8.97 11.58 15.69
C SER A 45 -8.24 12.02 16.97
N ASP A 46 -8.95 12.72 17.86
CA ASP A 46 -8.44 13.15 19.18
C ASP A 46 -8.07 11.98 20.12
N HIS A 47 -8.46 10.75 19.76
CA HIS A 47 -8.20 9.54 20.55
C HIS A 47 -7.00 8.72 20.02
N ILE A 48 -6.13 9.35 19.22
CA ILE A 48 -4.89 8.73 18.74
C ILE A 48 -3.74 9.15 19.63
N THR A 49 -3.09 8.16 20.26
CA THR A 49 -1.85 8.39 21.02
C THR A 49 -0.66 7.89 20.21
N ILE A 50 0.44 8.63 20.21
CA ILE A 50 1.67 8.26 19.51
C ILE A 50 2.79 8.16 20.54
N THR A 51 3.64 7.15 20.41
CA THR A 51 4.79 6.93 21.28
C THR A 51 5.62 8.21 21.47
N ASP A 52 6.00 8.46 22.73
CA ASP A 52 6.89 9.58 23.10
C ASP A 52 8.37 9.26 22.85
N LYS A 53 8.69 8.02 22.48
CA LYS A 53 10.07 7.60 22.19
C LYS A 53 10.55 8.24 20.89
N ASP A 54 11.74 8.84 20.93
CA ASP A 54 12.41 9.27 19.70
C ASP A 54 12.82 8.08 18.82
N ALA A 55 13.16 8.33 17.56
CA ALA A 55 13.47 7.26 16.61
C ALA A 55 14.66 6.37 17.03
N THR A 56 15.64 6.90 17.77
CA THR A 56 16.77 6.09 18.27
C THR A 56 16.33 5.17 19.40
N GLN A 57 15.54 5.70 20.33
CA GLN A 57 14.93 4.91 21.41
C GLN A 57 13.98 3.84 20.84
N GLN A 58 13.29 4.14 19.75
CA GLN A 58 12.42 3.20 19.07
C GLN A 58 13.18 2.00 18.48
N VAL A 59 14.29 2.25 17.78
CA VAL A 59 15.15 1.19 17.23
C VAL A 59 15.73 0.33 18.34
N HIS A 60 16.32 0.94 19.36
CA HIS A 60 16.90 0.21 20.49
C HIS A 60 15.87 -0.66 21.21
N TYR A 61 14.67 -0.13 21.44
CA TYR A 61 13.58 -0.88 22.08
C TYR A 61 13.14 -2.09 21.25
N ALA A 62 13.08 -1.96 19.91
CA ALA A 62 12.76 -3.09 19.05
C ALA A 62 13.85 -4.17 19.04
N GLU A 63 15.13 -3.76 19.14
CA GLU A 63 16.28 -4.69 19.29
C GLU A 63 16.23 -5.42 20.64
N GLU A 64 15.93 -4.72 21.74
CA GLU A 64 15.78 -5.32 23.09
C GLU A 64 14.67 -6.38 23.15
N LEU A 65 13.59 -6.18 22.40
CA LEU A 65 12.50 -7.15 22.27
C LEU A 65 12.84 -8.32 21.34
N GLY A 66 13.97 -8.30 20.64
CA GLY A 66 14.37 -9.31 19.66
C GLY A 66 13.52 -9.31 18.38
N LEU A 67 12.79 -8.22 18.11
CA LEU A 67 11.89 -8.10 16.95
C LEU A 67 12.63 -7.68 15.68
N VAL A 68 13.77 -7.01 15.84
CA VAL A 68 14.64 -6.57 14.75
C VAL A 68 16.09 -6.90 15.09
N HIS A 69 16.91 -7.04 14.05
CA HIS A 69 18.31 -7.40 14.17
C HIS A 69 19.19 -6.35 13.48
N ARG A 70 20.43 -6.23 13.96
CA ARG A 70 21.42 -5.30 13.43
C ARG A 70 22.53 -6.03 12.72
N ARG A 71 22.83 -5.60 11.49
CA ARG A 71 24.02 -6.01 10.74
C ARG A 71 24.99 -4.83 10.69
N LYS A 72 26.13 -4.99 11.34
CA LYS A 72 27.18 -3.96 11.36
C LYS A 72 27.85 -3.82 10.01
N HIS A 73 28.15 -2.59 9.62
CA HIS A 73 28.88 -2.30 8.39
C HIS A 73 29.65 -0.97 8.53
N GLU A 74 30.81 -0.86 7.86
CA GLU A 74 31.74 0.27 8.03
C GLU A 74 31.15 1.63 7.62
N MET A 75 30.13 1.62 6.74
CA MET A 75 29.45 2.83 6.25
C MET A 75 28.11 3.12 6.92
N GLY A 76 27.74 2.37 7.95
CA GLY A 76 26.43 2.49 8.62
C GLY A 76 25.77 1.14 8.81
N ASP A 77 25.14 0.96 9.96
CA ASP A 77 24.50 -0.30 10.33
C ASP A 77 23.15 -0.46 9.63
N PHE A 78 22.82 -1.70 9.29
CA PHE A 78 21.51 -2.07 8.75
C PHE A 78 20.65 -2.71 9.82
N ILE A 79 19.37 -2.32 9.86
CA ILE A 79 18.34 -2.92 10.70
C ILE A 79 17.41 -3.75 9.80
N TYR A 80 17.15 -4.99 10.19
CA TYR A 80 16.35 -5.92 9.38
C TYR A 80 15.42 -6.78 10.24
N LEU A 81 14.34 -7.26 9.62
CA LEU A 81 13.44 -8.25 10.21
C LEU A 81 13.97 -9.67 9.95
N ASP A 82 13.80 -10.55 10.93
CA ASP A 82 13.88 -11.98 10.64
C ASP A 82 12.53 -12.51 10.12
N ASN A 83 12.57 -13.63 9.41
CA ASN A 83 11.35 -14.28 8.92
C ASN A 83 10.47 -14.81 10.06
N ALA A 84 11.02 -15.01 11.26
CA ALA A 84 10.30 -15.58 12.39
C ALA A 84 9.22 -14.63 12.93
N HIS A 85 9.47 -13.32 12.89
CA HIS A 85 8.55 -12.31 13.43
C HIS A 85 7.71 -11.60 12.37
N ALA A 86 7.89 -11.89 11.07
CA ALA A 86 7.20 -11.20 9.98
C ALA A 86 5.65 -11.22 10.12
N ILE A 87 5.08 -12.35 10.53
CA ILE A 87 3.62 -12.48 10.77
C ILE A 87 3.17 -11.59 11.94
N LEU A 88 3.90 -11.62 13.05
CA LEU A 88 3.61 -10.80 14.23
C LEU A 88 3.67 -9.31 13.89
N LEU A 89 4.69 -8.91 13.12
CA LEU A 89 4.86 -7.52 12.72
C LEU A 89 3.79 -7.08 11.71
N THR A 90 3.26 -7.99 10.90
CA THR A 90 2.10 -7.69 10.04
C THR A 90 0.89 -7.30 10.88
N TYR A 91 0.64 -8.02 11.97
CA TYR A 91 -0.41 -7.64 12.93
C TYR A 91 -0.16 -6.24 13.53
N TYR A 92 1.06 -5.96 14.00
CA TYR A 92 1.39 -4.64 14.54
C TYR A 92 1.27 -3.52 13.50
N ARG A 93 1.73 -3.72 12.27
CA ARG A 93 1.54 -2.75 11.17
C ARG A 93 0.04 -2.49 10.94
N ASN A 94 -0.76 -3.56 10.86
CA ASN A 94 -2.18 -3.45 10.54
C ASN A 94 -2.97 -2.65 11.60
N ASN A 95 -2.51 -2.61 12.85
CA ASN A 95 -3.13 -1.80 13.91
C ASN A 95 -3.08 -0.29 13.64
N ILE A 96 -2.16 0.21 12.80
CA ILE A 96 -2.05 1.65 12.47
C ILE A 96 -2.21 1.94 10.98
N LEU A 97 -2.33 0.90 10.15
CA LEU A 97 -2.31 1.03 8.70
C LEU A 97 -3.41 1.96 8.18
N HIS A 98 -4.62 1.89 8.76
CA HIS A 98 -5.77 2.75 8.44
C HIS A 98 -5.46 4.25 8.53
N LEU A 99 -4.51 4.67 9.37
CA LEU A 99 -4.08 6.06 9.51
C LEU A 99 -3.26 6.55 8.31
N LEU A 100 -2.61 5.61 7.60
CA LEU A 100 -1.69 5.89 6.50
C LEU A 100 -2.26 5.51 5.12
N VAL A 101 -3.36 4.75 5.03
CA VAL A 101 -3.94 4.32 3.73
C VAL A 101 -4.14 5.48 2.77
N MET A 102 -4.93 6.48 3.14
CA MET A 102 -5.27 7.60 2.25
C MET A 102 -4.06 8.46 1.82
N PRO A 103 -3.19 8.93 2.72
CA PRO A 103 -2.00 9.69 2.31
C PRO A 103 -1.04 8.84 1.45
N SER A 104 -0.94 7.53 1.71
CA SER A 104 -0.18 6.60 0.87
C SER A 104 -0.77 6.43 -0.52
N LEU A 105 -2.10 6.37 -0.67
CA LEU A 105 -2.75 6.34 -1.99
C LEU A 105 -2.49 7.60 -2.80
N ILE A 106 -2.51 8.76 -2.15
CA ILE A 106 -2.16 10.03 -2.82
C ILE A 106 -0.69 9.99 -3.24
N ALA A 107 0.21 9.49 -2.39
CA ALA A 107 1.61 9.30 -2.75
C ALA A 107 1.78 8.35 -3.97
N CYS A 108 1.02 7.25 -4.03
CA CYS A 108 1.02 6.33 -5.16
C CYS A 108 0.63 7.00 -6.50
N CYS A 109 -0.18 8.06 -6.47
CA CYS A 109 -0.52 8.82 -7.69
C CYS A 109 0.72 9.43 -8.37
N PHE A 110 1.80 9.66 -7.62
CA PHE A 110 3.05 10.24 -8.10
C PHE A 110 4.12 9.21 -8.50
N ASN A 111 3.85 7.91 -8.33
CA ASN A 111 4.77 6.84 -8.75
C ASN A 111 5.11 6.95 -10.26
N ASN A 112 4.12 7.29 -11.07
CA ASN A 112 4.23 7.32 -12.53
C ASN A 112 4.11 8.72 -13.14
N ALA A 113 3.95 9.75 -12.32
CA ALA A 113 3.66 11.11 -12.77
C ALA A 113 4.48 12.13 -11.99
N ILE A 114 5.12 13.06 -12.69
CA ILE A 114 5.80 14.19 -12.06
C ILE A 114 4.78 15.17 -11.48
N SER A 115 3.66 15.34 -12.18
CA SER A 115 2.54 16.16 -11.74
C SER A 115 1.21 15.49 -12.07
N ILE A 116 0.20 15.83 -11.27
CA ILE A 116 -1.17 15.33 -11.43
C ILE A 116 -2.14 16.40 -10.96
N ASN A 117 -3.26 16.57 -11.67
CA ASN A 117 -4.30 17.49 -11.25
C ASN A 117 -5.19 16.87 -10.14
N ARG A 118 -5.83 17.73 -9.36
CA ARG A 118 -6.72 17.36 -8.26
C ARG A 118 -7.82 16.38 -8.69
N GLU A 119 -8.47 16.66 -9.82
CA GLU A 119 -9.57 15.85 -10.34
C GLU A 119 -9.16 14.42 -10.65
N ASN A 120 -7.97 14.21 -11.23
CA ASN A 120 -7.45 12.86 -11.48
C ASN A 120 -7.11 12.13 -10.18
N ILE A 121 -6.55 12.82 -9.16
CA ILE A 121 -6.32 12.21 -7.84
C ILE A 121 -7.65 11.71 -7.28
N ILE A 122 -8.67 12.58 -7.25
CA ILE A 122 -10.00 12.23 -6.73
C ILE A 122 -10.59 11.06 -7.52
N HIS A 123 -10.50 11.09 -8.84
CA HIS A 123 -11.02 10.02 -9.69
C HIS A 123 -10.35 8.67 -9.38
N TYR A 124 -9.01 8.63 -9.29
CA TYR A 124 -8.30 7.38 -8.98
C TYR A 124 -8.64 6.86 -7.58
N LEU A 125 -8.68 7.76 -6.59
CA LEU A 125 -8.99 7.37 -5.21
C LEU A 125 -10.45 6.91 -5.09
N LYS A 126 -11.42 7.54 -5.76
CA LYS A 126 -12.83 7.11 -5.73
C LYS A 126 -13.06 5.71 -6.29
N ILE A 127 -12.26 5.29 -7.28
CA ILE A 127 -12.34 3.93 -7.83
C ILE A 127 -11.86 2.91 -6.79
N ILE A 128 -10.75 3.20 -6.10
CA ILE A 128 -10.10 2.20 -5.24
C ILE A 128 -10.61 2.22 -3.79
N TYR A 129 -11.14 3.37 -3.34
CA TYR A 129 -11.57 3.59 -1.98
C TYR A 129 -12.61 2.60 -1.47
N PRO A 130 -13.66 2.21 -2.22
CA PRO A 130 -14.64 1.24 -1.73
C PRO A 130 -14.03 -0.10 -1.29
N PHE A 131 -12.98 -0.57 -1.98
CA PHE A 131 -12.27 -1.79 -1.62
C PHE A 131 -11.49 -1.62 -0.31
N LEU A 132 -10.74 -0.52 -0.20
CA LEU A 132 -9.91 -0.23 0.96
C LEU A 132 -10.72 0.16 2.19
N LYS A 133 -11.88 0.81 1.99
CA LYS A 133 -12.80 1.15 3.07
C LYS A 133 -13.28 -0.09 3.81
N ASN A 134 -13.68 -1.13 3.06
CA ASN A 134 -14.16 -2.37 3.66
C ASN A 134 -13.03 -3.15 4.35
N GLU A 135 -11.83 -3.13 3.77
CA GLU A 135 -10.68 -3.86 4.32
C GLU A 135 -10.09 -3.20 5.56
N PHE A 136 -9.95 -1.87 5.55
CA PHE A 136 -9.32 -1.09 6.63
C PHE A 136 -10.31 -0.34 7.52
N PHE A 137 -11.61 -0.61 7.36
CA PHE A 137 -12.70 0.00 8.15
C PHE A 137 -12.68 1.54 8.13
N LEU A 138 -12.36 2.13 6.97
CA LEU A 138 -12.22 3.58 6.87
C LEU A 138 -13.56 4.30 7.16
N PRO A 139 -13.56 5.39 7.95
CA PRO A 139 -14.77 5.94 8.54
C PRO A 139 -15.55 6.84 7.58
N TRP A 140 -14.91 7.40 6.56
CA TRP A 140 -15.52 8.40 5.69
C TRP A 140 -16.53 7.78 4.73
N SER A 141 -17.65 8.47 4.49
CA SER A 141 -18.57 8.07 3.43
C SER A 141 -17.95 8.33 2.05
N THR A 142 -18.55 7.78 1.00
CA THR A 142 -18.17 8.12 -0.39
C THR A 142 -18.44 9.57 -0.74
N ASP A 143 -19.35 10.23 -0.01
CA ASP A 143 -19.72 11.63 -0.24
C ASP A 143 -18.71 12.57 0.44
N ASP A 144 -18.17 12.17 1.59
CA ASP A 144 -17.18 12.96 2.36
C ASP A 144 -15.74 12.79 1.85
N ILE A 145 -15.49 11.80 1.00
CA ILE A 145 -14.12 11.42 0.62
C ILE A 145 -13.37 12.56 -0.09
N GLU A 146 -14.04 13.37 -0.90
CA GLU A 146 -13.38 14.46 -1.64
C GLU A 146 -12.80 15.52 -0.71
N GLY A 147 -13.60 15.97 0.28
CA GLY A 147 -13.12 16.90 1.30
C GLY A 147 -11.96 16.32 2.09
N LYS A 148 -12.01 15.01 2.41
CA LYS A 148 -10.89 14.37 3.08
C LYS A 148 -9.63 14.28 2.22
N ILE A 149 -9.76 14.06 0.91
CA ILE A 149 -8.64 14.09 -0.01
C ILE A 149 -7.99 15.48 -0.01
N ASP A 150 -8.79 16.56 0.02
CA ASP A 150 -8.26 17.93 0.09
C ASP A 150 -7.51 18.22 1.38
N ASP A 151 -8.05 17.81 2.52
CA ASP A 151 -7.36 17.95 3.81
C ASP A 151 -5.99 17.27 3.79
N ILE A 152 -5.92 16.07 3.20
CA ILE A 152 -4.67 15.33 3.09
C ILE A 152 -3.74 16.01 2.09
N LEU A 153 -4.22 16.49 0.94
CA LEU A 153 -3.40 17.24 -0.01
C LEU A 153 -2.80 18.49 0.63
N ASN A 154 -3.58 19.21 1.44
CA ASN A 154 -3.10 20.36 2.22
C ASN A 154 -2.04 19.95 3.26
N CYS A 155 -2.23 18.82 3.94
CA CYS A 155 -1.22 18.25 4.84
C CYS A 155 0.09 17.90 4.09
N LEU A 156 0.00 17.31 2.90
CA LEU A 156 1.16 16.96 2.09
C LEU A 156 1.86 18.21 1.52
N LEU A 157 1.11 19.26 1.19
CA LEU A 157 1.66 20.56 0.77
C LEU A 157 2.42 21.23 1.93
N THR A 158 1.79 21.33 3.10
CA THR A 158 2.38 22.00 4.28
C THR A 158 3.62 21.28 4.80
N THR A 159 3.69 19.96 4.63
CA THR A 159 4.87 19.14 4.96
C THR A 159 5.92 19.09 3.83
N GLY A 160 5.66 19.73 2.68
CA GLY A 160 6.57 19.76 1.53
C GLY A 160 6.71 18.45 0.78
N LEU A 161 5.83 17.48 1.02
CA LEU A 161 5.80 16.18 0.32
C LEU A 161 5.28 16.30 -1.10
N ILE A 162 4.51 17.36 -1.38
CA ILE A 162 4.11 17.78 -2.72
C ILE A 162 4.20 19.31 -2.79
N SER A 163 4.20 19.87 -4.00
CA SER A 163 4.11 21.30 -4.23
C SER A 163 3.02 21.64 -5.24
N SER A 164 2.48 22.85 -5.20
CA SER A 164 1.62 23.40 -6.23
C SER A 164 2.18 24.74 -6.71
N GLN A 165 1.98 25.07 -7.98
CA GLN A 165 2.23 26.42 -8.47
C GLN A 165 1.00 27.29 -8.12
N GLN A 166 1.23 28.53 -7.70
CA GLN A 166 0.18 29.47 -7.25
C GLN A 166 -1.04 29.44 -8.20
N ASP A 167 -2.24 29.24 -7.64
CA ASP A 167 -3.54 29.12 -8.33
C ASP A 167 -3.75 27.91 -9.26
N THR A 168 -2.86 26.92 -9.25
CA THR A 168 -3.09 25.69 -10.04
C THR A 168 -3.62 24.55 -9.16
N VAL A 169 -4.66 23.86 -9.64
CA VAL A 169 -5.15 22.57 -9.10
C VAL A 169 -4.21 21.41 -9.47
N ILE A 170 -2.93 21.70 -9.72
CA ILE A 170 -1.92 20.74 -10.17
C ILE A 170 -0.88 20.60 -9.07
N TYR A 171 -0.67 19.36 -8.65
CA TYR A 171 0.31 18.99 -7.66
C TYR A 171 1.53 18.36 -8.33
N HIS A 172 2.71 18.63 -7.79
CA HIS A 172 4.00 18.15 -8.26
C HIS A 172 4.69 17.35 -7.16
N ARG A 173 5.30 16.23 -7.55
CA ARG A 173 6.20 15.51 -6.63
C ARG A 173 7.53 16.26 -6.47
N PRO A 174 8.24 16.08 -5.35
CA PRO A 174 9.56 16.66 -5.15
C PRO A 174 10.60 16.06 -6.11
N GLN A 175 11.72 16.76 -6.28
CA GLN A 175 12.84 16.29 -7.09
C GLN A 175 13.45 15.01 -6.49
N ILE A 176 13.89 14.10 -7.36
CA ILE A 176 14.35 12.74 -6.95
C ILE A 176 15.48 12.78 -5.92
N SER A 177 16.35 13.79 -5.99
CA SER A 177 17.51 13.97 -5.09
C SER A 177 17.18 14.55 -3.72
N THR A 178 15.90 14.72 -3.37
CA THR A 178 15.47 15.36 -2.12
C THR A 178 14.96 14.36 -1.10
N GLU A 179 15.15 14.66 0.18
CA GLU A 179 14.57 13.90 1.31
C GLU A 179 13.04 13.82 1.22
N GLN A 180 12.39 14.87 0.73
CA GLN A 180 10.93 14.91 0.56
C GLN A 180 10.47 13.88 -0.48
N HIS A 181 11.23 13.66 -1.55
CA HIS A 181 10.93 12.61 -2.52
C HIS A 181 11.09 11.21 -1.89
N ALA A 182 12.13 11.01 -1.08
CA ALA A 182 12.33 9.75 -0.36
C ALA A 182 11.18 9.47 0.63
N LYS A 183 10.74 10.48 1.38
CA LYS A 183 9.58 10.39 2.29
C LYS A 183 8.28 10.08 1.54
N LEU A 184 8.01 10.78 0.43
CA LEU A 184 6.82 10.51 -0.40
C LEU A 184 6.84 9.08 -0.96
N SER A 185 7.99 8.61 -1.42
CA SER A 185 8.16 7.25 -1.94
C SER A 185 7.96 6.20 -0.85
N THR A 186 8.48 6.45 0.35
CA THR A 186 8.31 5.58 1.52
C THR A 186 6.87 5.55 2.02
N LEU A 187 6.13 6.66 1.88
CA LEU A 187 4.70 6.71 2.16
C LEU A 187 3.92 5.86 1.16
N ALA A 188 4.20 5.95 -0.14
CA ALA A 188 3.55 5.13 -1.16
C ALA A 188 3.71 3.62 -0.89
N LYS A 189 4.92 3.19 -0.51
CA LYS A 189 5.24 1.78 -0.21
C LYS A 189 4.38 1.15 0.89
N VAL A 190 3.76 1.93 1.78
CA VAL A 190 2.91 1.42 2.86
C VAL A 190 1.70 0.66 2.32
N ILE A 191 1.07 1.16 1.24
CA ILE A 191 -0.15 0.56 0.67
C ILE A 191 0.13 -0.21 -0.63
N SER A 192 1.30 -0.02 -1.24
CA SER A 192 1.67 -0.68 -2.51
C SER A 192 1.40 -2.19 -2.52
N PRO A 193 1.77 -3.00 -1.50
CA PRO A 193 1.55 -4.44 -1.56
C PRO A 193 0.07 -4.83 -1.71
N VAL A 194 -0.83 -4.09 -1.07
CA VAL A 194 -2.28 -4.32 -1.15
C VAL A 194 -2.78 -3.95 -2.55
N LEU A 195 -2.34 -2.82 -3.10
CA LEU A 195 -2.70 -2.41 -4.46
C LEU A 195 -2.18 -3.40 -5.51
N GLU A 196 -0.95 -3.89 -5.33
CA GLU A 196 -0.31 -4.85 -6.22
C GLU A 196 -1.05 -6.19 -6.21
N LEU A 197 -1.44 -6.67 -5.03
CA LEU A 197 -2.29 -7.85 -4.86
C LEU A 197 -3.64 -7.66 -5.57
N TYR A 198 -4.31 -6.53 -5.35
CA TYR A 198 -5.60 -6.24 -5.99
C TYR A 198 -5.50 -6.23 -7.51
N TYR A 199 -4.45 -5.61 -8.05
CA TYR A 199 -4.22 -5.62 -9.48
C TYR A 199 -3.84 -6.98 -10.02
N MET A 200 -3.07 -7.79 -9.28
CA MET A 200 -2.76 -9.17 -9.66
C MET A 200 -4.05 -10.00 -9.79
N ILE A 201 -4.94 -9.93 -8.79
CA ILE A 201 -6.24 -10.62 -8.81
C ILE A 201 -7.07 -10.16 -10.03
N PHE A 202 -7.14 -8.85 -10.26
CA PHE A 202 -7.85 -8.29 -11.41
C PHE A 202 -7.24 -8.72 -12.75
N ALA A 203 -5.91 -8.74 -12.86
CA ALA A 203 -5.22 -9.09 -14.10
C ALA A 203 -5.34 -10.59 -14.41
N LEU A 204 -5.34 -11.46 -13.38
CA LEU A 204 -5.65 -12.89 -13.53
C LEU A 204 -7.04 -13.11 -14.13
N LEU A 205 -8.04 -12.41 -13.59
CA LEU A 205 -9.41 -12.43 -14.11
C LEU A 205 -9.49 -11.92 -15.54
N ALA A 206 -8.78 -10.83 -15.85
CA ALA A 206 -8.79 -10.23 -17.18
C ALA A 206 -8.10 -11.10 -18.25
N GLU A 207 -7.06 -11.86 -17.88
CA GLU A 207 -6.32 -12.71 -18.82
C GLU A 207 -7.06 -14.01 -19.15
N HIS A 208 -7.70 -14.65 -18.17
CA HIS A 208 -8.40 -15.92 -18.39
C HIS A 208 -9.76 -15.74 -19.10
N GLY A 209 -10.19 -14.49 -19.31
CA GLY A 209 -11.45 -14.16 -19.98
C GLY A 209 -12.69 -14.40 -19.11
N SER A 210 -13.82 -13.91 -19.57
CA SER A 210 -15.13 -14.15 -18.93
C SER A 210 -15.52 -15.62 -19.05
N ASP A 211 -16.15 -16.19 -18.00
CA ASP A 211 -16.75 -17.54 -17.98
C ASP A 211 -15.76 -18.73 -17.90
N THR A 212 -14.56 -18.54 -17.36
CA THR A 212 -13.57 -19.64 -17.25
C THR A 212 -13.10 -19.94 -15.84
N LEU A 213 -13.12 -18.96 -14.94
CA LEU A 213 -12.56 -19.09 -13.60
C LEU A 213 -13.66 -19.14 -12.54
N SER A 214 -13.70 -20.23 -11.78
CA SER A 214 -14.42 -20.26 -10.51
C SER A 214 -13.69 -19.41 -9.47
N ARG A 215 -14.39 -19.10 -8.37
CA ARG A 215 -13.80 -18.40 -7.22
C ARG A 215 -12.61 -19.17 -6.64
N GLU A 216 -12.80 -20.46 -6.38
CA GLU A 216 -11.78 -21.32 -5.78
C GLU A 216 -10.54 -21.36 -6.66
N ARG A 217 -10.74 -21.48 -7.97
CA ARG A 217 -9.62 -21.52 -8.91
C ARG A 217 -8.85 -20.19 -8.95
N LEU A 218 -9.55 -19.07 -8.86
CA LEU A 218 -8.90 -17.75 -8.77
C LEU A 218 -8.05 -17.62 -7.50
N GLU A 219 -8.58 -18.04 -6.35
CA GLU A 219 -7.84 -18.02 -5.06
C GLU A 219 -6.58 -18.90 -5.14
N GLU A 220 -6.67 -20.09 -5.74
CA GLU A 220 -5.51 -20.95 -6.00
C GLU A 220 -4.45 -20.28 -6.89
N LEU A 221 -4.88 -19.66 -8.01
CA LEU A 221 -3.97 -18.97 -8.92
C LEU A 221 -3.27 -17.79 -8.24
N CYS A 222 -3.97 -17.05 -7.39
CA CYS A 222 -3.37 -15.96 -6.61
C CYS A 222 -2.26 -16.48 -5.69
N HIS A 223 -2.47 -17.62 -5.03
CA HIS A 223 -1.43 -18.26 -4.21
C HIS A 223 -0.23 -18.72 -5.02
N LEU A 224 -0.44 -19.34 -6.19
CA LEU A 224 0.65 -19.75 -7.07
C LEU A 224 1.45 -18.55 -7.59
N MET A 225 0.77 -17.46 -7.95
CA MET A 225 1.43 -16.22 -8.35
C MET A 225 2.21 -15.58 -7.19
N ALA A 226 1.65 -15.55 -5.98
CA ALA A 226 2.34 -15.04 -4.79
C ALA A 226 3.64 -15.82 -4.50
N GLN A 227 3.59 -17.16 -4.57
CA GLN A 227 4.79 -17.99 -4.45
C GLN A 227 5.83 -17.64 -5.51
N ARG A 228 5.39 -17.45 -6.76
CA ARG A 228 6.28 -17.10 -7.86
C ARG A 228 6.90 -15.70 -7.72
N LEU A 229 6.12 -14.71 -7.26
CA LEU A 229 6.59 -13.36 -6.95
C LEU A 229 7.66 -13.36 -5.86
N SER A 230 7.44 -14.13 -4.79
CA SER A 230 8.40 -14.28 -3.70
C SER A 230 9.71 -14.90 -4.21
N LEU A 231 9.66 -15.92 -5.07
CA LEU A 231 10.85 -16.56 -5.64
C LEU A 231 11.60 -15.68 -6.64
N MET A 232 10.89 -14.91 -7.48
CA MET A 232 11.52 -14.14 -8.56
C MET A 232 12.05 -12.77 -8.13
N TYR A 233 11.45 -12.17 -7.10
CA TYR A 233 11.73 -10.78 -6.73
C TYR A 233 12.05 -10.60 -5.24
N GLU A 234 12.30 -11.71 -4.51
CA GLU A 234 12.51 -11.71 -3.04
C GLU A 234 11.41 -10.94 -2.29
N LEU A 235 10.21 -10.86 -2.87
CA LEU A 235 9.07 -10.16 -2.31
C LEU A 235 8.51 -10.97 -1.13
N ASN A 236 9.00 -10.65 0.06
CA ASN A 236 8.48 -11.16 1.32
C ASN A 236 7.38 -10.23 1.85
N SER A 237 6.39 -9.90 1.02
CA SER A 237 5.21 -9.19 1.53
C SER A 237 4.18 -10.21 2.04
N PRO A 238 3.85 -10.20 3.34
CA PRO A 238 2.88 -11.12 3.93
C PRO A 238 1.49 -10.99 3.30
N ASP A 239 1.16 -9.81 2.76
CA ASP A 239 -0.14 -9.50 2.18
C ASP A 239 -0.50 -10.43 1.00
N PHE A 240 0.48 -10.80 0.17
CA PHE A 240 0.26 -11.70 -0.97
C PHE A 240 -0.14 -13.13 -0.56
N PHE A 241 0.16 -13.52 0.68
CA PHE A 241 -0.17 -14.84 1.21
C PHE A 241 -1.44 -14.82 2.08
N ASP A 242 -2.06 -13.65 2.28
CA ASP A 242 -3.26 -13.51 3.10
C ASP A 242 -4.52 -13.94 2.34
N LYS A 243 -4.99 -15.15 2.67
CA LYS A 243 -6.23 -15.74 2.14
C LYS A 243 -7.45 -14.85 2.37
N LYS A 244 -7.53 -14.20 3.53
CA LYS A 244 -8.67 -13.39 3.91
C LYS A 244 -8.70 -12.12 3.07
N LEU A 245 -7.55 -11.47 2.88
CA LEU A 245 -7.42 -10.28 2.04
C LEU A 245 -7.83 -10.57 0.59
N ILE A 246 -7.39 -11.70 0.02
CA ILE A 246 -7.78 -12.15 -1.32
C ILE A 246 -9.30 -12.37 -1.40
N ALA A 247 -9.86 -13.16 -0.48
CA ALA A 247 -11.28 -13.50 -0.46
C ALA A 247 -12.17 -12.25 -0.28
N ASN A 248 -11.76 -11.32 0.60
CA ASN A 248 -12.44 -10.04 0.83
C ASN A 248 -12.43 -9.16 -0.43
N PHE A 249 -11.32 -9.12 -1.15
CA PHE A 249 -11.24 -8.36 -2.38
C PHE A 249 -12.12 -8.94 -3.48
N ILE A 250 -12.12 -10.27 -3.67
CA ILE A 250 -13.02 -10.95 -4.62
C ILE A 250 -14.49 -10.68 -4.27
N ASN A 251 -14.86 -10.78 -2.99
CA ASN A 251 -16.21 -10.43 -2.52
C ASN A 251 -16.55 -8.97 -2.82
N SER A 252 -15.61 -8.05 -2.62
CA SER A 252 -15.81 -6.63 -2.91
C SER A 252 -15.99 -6.36 -4.40
N LEU A 253 -15.24 -7.05 -5.28
CA LEU A 253 -15.43 -7.00 -6.73
C LEU A 253 -16.84 -7.44 -7.12
N ILE A 254 -17.37 -8.49 -6.50
CA ILE A 254 -18.72 -8.99 -6.76
C ILE A 254 -19.78 -7.98 -6.26
N ASN A 255 -19.67 -7.56 -4.99
CA ASN A 255 -20.65 -6.67 -4.35
C ASN A 255 -20.73 -5.31 -5.03
N LEU A 256 -19.61 -4.77 -5.52
CA LEU A 256 -19.55 -3.48 -6.21
C LEU A 256 -19.86 -3.59 -7.73
N GLY A 257 -20.21 -4.80 -8.20
CA GLY A 257 -20.63 -5.06 -9.57
C GLY A 257 -19.50 -5.08 -10.60
N TYR A 258 -18.24 -5.17 -10.18
CA TYR A 258 -17.10 -5.33 -11.09
C TYR A 258 -17.05 -6.74 -11.67
N VAL A 259 -17.43 -7.74 -10.86
CA VAL A 259 -17.48 -9.15 -11.24
C VAL A 259 -18.90 -9.67 -11.02
N LYS A 260 -19.38 -10.53 -11.91
CA LYS A 260 -20.64 -11.27 -11.76
C LYS A 260 -20.34 -12.76 -11.71
N ILE A 261 -21.17 -13.50 -10.97
CA ILE A 261 -21.19 -14.96 -11.03
C ILE A 261 -22.25 -15.34 -12.07
N ASN A 262 -21.86 -16.13 -13.07
CA ASN A 262 -22.77 -16.59 -14.10
C ASN A 262 -23.48 -17.89 -13.71
N ALA A 263 -24.29 -18.44 -14.62
CA ALA A 263 -25.06 -19.67 -14.38
C ALA A 263 -24.19 -20.92 -14.12
N SER A 264 -22.92 -20.89 -14.54
CA SER A 264 -21.94 -21.97 -14.38
C SER A 264 -21.06 -21.79 -13.13
N GLU A 265 -21.40 -20.85 -12.23
CA GLU A 265 -20.61 -20.47 -11.06
C GLU A 265 -19.23 -19.86 -11.38
N ASN A 266 -19.02 -19.44 -12.63
CA ASN A 266 -17.79 -18.77 -13.06
C ASN A 266 -17.88 -17.25 -12.90
N LEU A 267 -16.72 -16.64 -12.72
CA LEU A 267 -16.55 -15.19 -12.59
C LEU A 267 -16.48 -14.53 -13.98
N GLU A 268 -17.25 -13.47 -14.15
CA GLU A 268 -17.32 -12.67 -15.37
C GLU A 268 -17.06 -11.19 -15.07
N LEU A 269 -16.12 -10.59 -15.79
CA LEU A 269 -15.82 -9.16 -15.67
C LEU A 269 -16.91 -8.33 -16.34
N SER A 270 -17.40 -7.33 -15.61
CA SER A 270 -18.30 -6.32 -16.16
C SER A 270 -17.55 -5.33 -17.07
N VAL A 271 -18.30 -4.63 -17.94
CA VAL A 271 -17.76 -3.52 -18.74
C VAL A 271 -17.15 -2.43 -17.85
N LYS A 272 -17.82 -2.11 -16.74
CA LYS A 272 -17.34 -1.16 -15.72
C LYS A 272 -15.93 -1.53 -15.26
N ALA A 273 -15.68 -2.82 -15.01
CA ALA A 273 -14.39 -3.29 -14.54
C ALA A 273 -13.27 -3.11 -15.58
N LEU A 274 -13.57 -3.32 -16.86
CA LEU A 274 -12.62 -3.10 -17.95
C LEU A 274 -12.29 -1.61 -18.14
N GLU A 275 -13.28 -0.73 -17.98
CA GLU A 275 -13.09 0.71 -18.09
C GLU A 275 -12.30 1.28 -16.91
N GLU A 276 -12.71 0.94 -15.68
CA GLU A 276 -12.15 1.49 -14.45
C GLU A 276 -10.81 0.84 -14.06
N GLY A 277 -10.61 -0.44 -14.37
CA GLY A 277 -9.38 -1.18 -14.05
C GLY A 277 -8.12 -0.55 -14.66
N ARG A 278 -8.25 0.17 -15.78
CA ARG A 278 -7.14 0.93 -16.39
C ARG A 278 -6.65 2.08 -15.51
N TYR A 279 -7.51 2.67 -14.70
CA TYR A 279 -7.13 3.77 -13.80
C TYR A 279 -6.46 3.24 -12.53
N ALA A 280 -6.95 2.12 -11.97
CA ALA A 280 -6.31 1.46 -10.83
C ALA A 280 -4.84 1.12 -11.13
N ARG A 281 -4.53 0.69 -12.36
CA ARG A 281 -3.16 0.46 -12.83
C ARG A 281 -2.25 1.68 -12.67
N ARG A 282 -2.76 2.91 -12.77
CA ARG A 282 -1.93 4.13 -12.70
C ARG A 282 -1.30 4.36 -11.31
N LEU A 283 -1.86 3.77 -10.26
CA LEU A 283 -1.37 3.88 -8.88
C LEU A 283 -0.16 2.98 -8.60
N LEU A 284 0.08 1.97 -9.43
CA LEU A 284 1.13 0.97 -9.23
C LEU A 284 2.44 1.40 -9.87
N ASP A 285 3.57 1.04 -9.27
CA ASP A 285 4.88 1.22 -9.93
C ASP A 285 4.96 0.46 -11.26
N LYS A 286 5.57 1.08 -12.29
CA LYS A 286 5.68 0.51 -13.64
C LYS A 286 6.45 -0.81 -13.67
N ASN A 287 7.49 -0.97 -12.86
CA ASN A 287 8.26 -2.21 -12.81
C ASN A 287 7.39 -3.33 -12.25
N MET A 288 6.59 -3.05 -11.21
CA MET A 288 5.70 -4.06 -10.64
C MET A 288 4.56 -4.44 -11.60
N GLN A 289 3.97 -3.47 -12.30
CA GLN A 289 3.01 -3.76 -13.38
C GLN A 289 3.61 -4.68 -14.44
N TYR A 290 4.85 -4.41 -14.85
CA TYR A 290 5.57 -5.24 -15.81
C TYR A 290 5.82 -6.65 -15.26
N ASN A 291 6.28 -6.77 -14.02
CA ASN A 291 6.56 -8.05 -13.36
C ASN A 291 5.30 -8.93 -13.29
N ILE A 292 4.17 -8.37 -12.84
CA ILE A 292 2.89 -9.09 -12.77
C ILE A 292 2.45 -9.54 -14.17
N LEU A 293 2.49 -8.64 -15.17
CA LEU A 293 2.08 -8.98 -16.54
C LEU A 293 3.00 -10.00 -17.23
N GLN A 294 4.30 -9.98 -16.94
CA GLN A 294 5.23 -10.99 -17.46
C GLN A 294 4.94 -12.37 -16.87
N MET A 295 4.62 -12.45 -15.58
CA MET A 295 4.27 -13.72 -14.94
C MET A 295 3.02 -14.34 -15.55
N LEU A 296 1.98 -13.54 -15.74
CA LEU A 296 0.73 -13.91 -16.38
C LEU A 296 0.94 -14.59 -17.75
N ARG A 297 1.78 -14.00 -18.61
CA ARG A 297 2.13 -14.54 -19.94
C ARG A 297 2.87 -15.87 -19.92
N THR A 298 3.57 -16.18 -18.83
CA THR A 298 4.31 -17.45 -18.70
C THR A 298 3.48 -18.55 -18.05
N THR A 299 2.34 -18.22 -17.44
CA THR A 299 1.38 -19.21 -16.94
C THR A 299 0.41 -19.70 -18.02
N THR A 300 0.20 -18.93 -19.09
CA THR A 300 -0.70 -19.25 -20.21
C THR A 300 -0.07 -20.13 -21.30
N THR A 301 1.19 -20.56 -21.17
CA THR A 301 1.91 -21.39 -22.16
C THR A 301 1.79 -22.91 -21.95
N HIS A 302 0.76 -23.40 -21.27
CA HIS A 302 0.50 -24.84 -21.12
C HIS A 302 -0.92 -25.23 -21.49
#